data_AF-A0A7Y6EX66-F1
#
_entry.id   AF-A0A7Y6EX66-F1
#
_cell.length_a   1.000
_cell.length_b   1.000
_cell.length_c   1.000
_cell.angle_alpha   90.00
_cell.angle_beta   90.00
_cell.angle_gamma   90.00
#
_symmetry.space_group_name_H-M   'P 1'
#
loop_
_entity.id
_entity.type
_entity.pdbx_description
1 polymer ?
#
loop_
_entity_poly.entity_id
_entity_poly.type
_entity_poly.pdbx_seq_one_letter_code
_entity_poly.pdbx_strand_id
1 'polypeptide(L)' 'MKGMGGVFAMFTKKEPESKLSETKQKNNQKYSKAQFAESRQLSRIEKDILAAVLRENVTYTVEEAQQHIQQFMNEEAQ' A
#
# COMPACT_ATOMS: atom_id res chain seq x y z
N MET A 1 -43.29 27.10 30.04
CA MET A 1 -42.88 25.69 30.08
C MET A 1 -41.38 25.61 29.86
N LYS A 2 -40.67 24.91 30.74
CA LYS A 2 -39.27 24.48 30.58
C LYS A 2 -39.18 23.45 29.44
N GLY A 3 -38.02 23.38 28.81
CA GLY A 3 -37.60 22.30 27.90
C GLY A 3 -36.33 22.76 27.18
N MET A 4 -35.21 22.85 27.90
CA MET A 4 -34.16 21.81 27.99
C MET A 4 -33.48 21.56 26.64
N GLY A 5 -32.17 21.87 26.64
CA GLY A 5 -31.28 21.73 25.51
C GLY A 5 -31.14 20.29 25.04
N GLY A 6 -30.93 20.16 23.73
CA GLY A 6 -30.40 18.96 23.10
C GLY A 6 -28.98 19.24 22.63
N VAL A 7 -28.00 18.79 23.40
CA VAL A 7 -26.60 18.63 22.99
C VAL A 7 -26.41 17.23 22.43
N PHE A 8 -26.74 17.00 21.17
CA PHE A 8 -26.36 15.78 20.41
C PHE A 8 -26.36 16.18 18.93
N ALA A 9 -25.37 15.91 18.08
CA ALA A 9 -24.29 14.94 18.15
C ALA A 9 -23.08 15.45 17.38
N MET A 10 -21.91 15.08 17.90
CA MET A 10 -20.60 15.17 17.28
C MET A 10 -20.59 14.21 16.08
N PHE A 11 -21.02 14.67 14.90
CA PHE A 11 -20.76 13.92 13.67
C PHE A 11 -19.39 14.32 13.15
N THR A 12 -18.38 13.72 13.78
CA THR A 12 -17.04 13.56 13.25
C THR A 12 -17.19 12.91 11.86
N LYS A 13 -17.27 13.74 10.82
CA LYS A 13 -17.00 13.29 9.47
C LYS A 13 -15.54 12.87 9.48
N LYS A 14 -15.36 11.56 9.67
CA LYS A 14 -14.18 10.76 9.34
C LYS A 14 -13.42 11.46 8.22
N GLU A 15 -12.33 12.08 8.62
CA GLU A 15 -11.14 12.13 7.79
C GLU A 15 -10.84 10.66 7.42
N PRO A 16 -10.78 10.27 6.14
CA PRO A 16 -9.65 9.47 5.77
C PRO A 16 -8.48 10.45 5.78
N GLU A 17 -7.84 10.59 6.94
CA GLU A 17 -6.46 11.04 7.01
C GLU A 17 -5.72 10.10 6.06
N SER A 18 -5.58 10.54 4.81
CA SER A 18 -4.67 9.96 3.85
C SER A 18 -3.30 10.34 4.40
N LYS A 19 -2.89 9.63 5.46
CA LYS A 19 -1.52 9.62 5.93
C LYS A 19 -0.71 9.01 4.81
N LEU A 20 -0.37 9.88 3.87
CA LEU A 20 0.85 9.83 3.08
C LEU A 20 1.99 9.97 4.08
N SER A 21 2.14 8.98 4.94
CA SER A 21 3.36 8.74 5.69
C SER A 21 4.32 8.13 4.68
N GLU A 22 4.91 9.01 3.88
CA GLU A 22 6.28 8.87 3.41
C GLU A 22 7.19 8.71 4.62
N THR A 23 7.19 7.51 5.18
CA THR A 23 8.29 7.06 6.00
C THR A 23 8.74 5.79 5.35
N LYS A 24 9.95 5.85 4.76
CA LYS A 24 10.85 4.73 4.54
C LYS A 24 11.05 4.00 5.87
N GLN A 25 10.01 3.32 6.35
CA GLN A 25 10.14 2.36 7.41
C GLN A 25 10.78 1.15 6.73
N LYS A 26 12.09 1.02 6.91
CA LYS A 26 12.79 -0.29 6.94
C LYS A 26 12.17 -1.14 8.06
N ASN A 27 10.87 -1.36 7.99
CA ASN A 27 10.18 -2.36 8.75
C ASN A 27 10.14 -3.56 7.80
N ASN A 28 10.38 -4.74 8.35
CA ASN A 28 10.38 -6.03 7.65
C ASN A 28 8.93 -6.42 7.27
N GLN A 29 8.19 -5.42 6.80
CA GLN A 29 6.77 -5.41 6.60
C GLN A 29 6.54 -6.06 5.25
N LYS A 30 5.87 -7.20 5.31
CA LYS A 30 5.58 -7.99 4.13
C LYS A 30 4.25 -7.53 3.56
N TYR A 31 4.26 -7.27 2.27
CA TYR A 31 3.11 -6.83 1.50
C TYR A 31 2.74 -7.94 0.51
N SER A 32 1.46 -8.14 0.29
CA SER A 32 0.99 -9.02 -0.78
C SER A 32 1.03 -8.30 -2.12
N LYS A 33 0.92 -9.06 -3.22
CA LYS A 33 0.78 -8.50 -4.58
C LYS A 33 -0.29 -7.41 -4.67
N ALA A 34 -1.45 -7.61 -4.03
CA ALA A 34 -2.52 -6.61 -4.00
C ALA A 34 -2.08 -5.30 -3.31
N GLN A 35 -1.40 -5.42 -2.17
CA GLN A 35 -0.87 -4.27 -1.44
C GLN A 35 0.18 -3.50 -2.24
N PHE A 36 1.05 -4.21 -3.00
CA PHE A 36 1.97 -3.56 -3.92
C PHE A 36 1.27 -2.85 -5.07
N ALA A 37 0.20 -3.42 -5.63
CA ALA A 37 -0.61 -2.79 -6.67
C ALA A 37 -1.28 -1.48 -6.17
N GLU A 38 -1.71 -1.46 -4.91
CA GLU A 38 -2.30 -0.28 -4.25
C GLU A 38 -1.25 0.72 -3.73
N SER A 39 0.00 0.28 -3.54
CA SER A 39 1.09 1.11 -3.00
C SER A 39 1.45 2.28 -3.90
N ARG A 40 1.70 3.46 -3.33
CA ARG A 40 2.22 4.63 -4.07
C ARG A 40 3.74 4.61 -4.25
N GLN A 41 4.41 3.64 -3.64
CA GLN A 41 5.88 3.55 -3.65
C GLN A 41 6.44 2.99 -4.97
N LEU A 42 5.61 2.34 -5.77
CA LEU A 42 5.98 1.70 -7.02
C LEU A 42 5.32 2.39 -8.21
N SER A 43 6.04 2.45 -9.32
CA SER A 43 5.52 2.92 -10.60
C SER A 43 4.53 1.91 -11.19
N ARG A 44 3.70 2.38 -12.13
CA ARG A 44 2.69 1.54 -12.79
C ARG A 44 3.31 0.31 -13.47
N ILE A 45 4.48 0.47 -14.09
CA ILE A 45 5.22 -0.62 -14.74
C ILE A 45 5.70 -1.63 -13.70
N GLU A 46 6.33 -1.16 -12.62
CA GLU A 46 6.80 -2.01 -11.51
C GLU A 46 5.65 -2.83 -10.89
N LYS A 47 4.48 -2.21 -10.72
CA LYS A 47 3.28 -2.90 -10.22
C LYS A 47 2.79 -4.01 -11.16
N ASP A 48 2.84 -3.75 -12.46
CA ASP A 48 2.42 -4.72 -13.47
C ASP A 48 3.40 -5.90 -13.52
N ILE A 49 4.70 -5.62 -13.44
CA ILE A 49 5.74 -6.65 -13.32
C ILE A 49 5.52 -7.47 -12.05
N LEU A 50 5.36 -6.84 -10.88
CA LEU A 50 5.05 -7.53 -9.62
C LEU A 50 3.77 -8.34 -9.70
N ALA A 51 2.77 -7.90 -10.46
CA ALA A 51 1.57 -8.68 -10.69
C ALA A 51 1.84 -9.94 -11.51
N ALA A 52 2.82 -9.93 -12.41
CA ALA A 52 3.23 -11.11 -13.17
C ALA A 52 4.17 -12.05 -12.36
N VAL A 53 5.10 -11.49 -11.58
CA VAL A 53 6.18 -12.27 -10.93
C VAL A 53 5.88 -12.72 -9.51
N LEU A 54 5.06 -11.96 -8.75
CA LEU A 54 4.72 -12.32 -7.37
C LEU A 54 3.54 -13.29 -7.31
N ARG A 55 3.60 -14.23 -6.36
CA ARG A 55 2.51 -15.19 -6.09
C ARG A 55 1.42 -14.57 -5.21
N GLU A 56 0.16 -14.91 -5.44
CA GLU A 56 -0.99 -14.32 -4.74
C GLU A 56 -1.05 -14.61 -3.23
N ASN A 57 -0.68 -15.82 -2.81
CA ASN A 57 -0.70 -16.22 -1.39
C ASN A 57 0.64 -16.02 -0.68
N VAL A 58 1.56 -15.25 -1.29
CA VAL A 58 2.88 -14.97 -0.72
C VAL A 58 3.01 -13.47 -0.49
N THR A 59 3.56 -13.12 0.67
CA THR A 59 3.87 -11.75 1.02
C THR A 59 5.37 -11.52 0.95
N TYR A 60 5.77 -10.44 0.31
CA TYR A 60 7.16 -10.07 0.07
C TYR A 60 7.46 -8.74 0.73
N THR A 61 8.69 -8.56 1.18
CA THR A 61 9.17 -7.23 1.58
C THR A 61 9.35 -6.34 0.36
N VAL A 62 9.44 -5.03 0.58
CA VAL A 62 9.71 -4.07 -0.51
C VAL A 62 11.02 -4.41 -1.23
N GLU A 63 12.05 -4.82 -0.48
CA GLU A 63 13.36 -5.21 -1.04
C GLU A 63 13.26 -6.46 -1.91
N GLU A 64 12.54 -7.50 -1.47
CA GLU A 64 12.29 -8.71 -2.26
C GLU A 64 11.50 -8.41 -3.54
N ALA A 65 10.46 -7.58 -3.44
CA ALA A 65 9.68 -7.16 -4.60
C ALA A 65 10.56 -6.43 -5.64
N GLN A 66 11.42 -5.50 -5.19
CA GLN A 66 12.37 -4.84 -6.09
C GLN A 66 13.39 -5.79 -6.71
N GLN A 67 13.82 -6.83 -5.99
CA GLN A 67 14.67 -7.89 -6.56
C GLN A 67 13.92 -8.64 -7.66
N HIS A 68 12.66 -9.02 -7.44
CA HIS A 68 11.85 -9.68 -8.47
C HIS A 68 11.65 -8.82 -9.71
N ILE A 69 11.44 -7.51 -9.55
CA ILE A 69 11.36 -6.58 -10.68
C ILE A 69 12.68 -6.56 -11.46
N GLN A 70 13.80 -6.39 -10.76
CA GLN A 70 15.12 -6.34 -11.40
C GLN A 70 15.49 -7.65 -12.09
N GLN A 71 15.17 -8.80 -11.49
CA GLN A 71 15.38 -10.09 -12.12
C GLN A 71 14.57 -10.20 -13.40
N PHE A 72 13.28 -9.88 -13.35
CA PHE A 72 12.43 -9.89 -14.54
C PHE A 72 12.92 -8.97 -15.66
N MET A 73 13.37 -7.75 -15.31
CA MET A 73 13.92 -6.81 -16.28
C MET A 73 15.28 -7.23 -16.84
N ASN A 74 16.12 -7.90 -16.05
CA ASN A 74 17.43 -8.39 -16.49
C ASN A 74 17.33 -9.73 -17.25
N GLU A 75 16.32 -10.56 -16.98
CA GLU A 75 16.09 -11.81 -17.71
C GLU A 75 15.69 -11.55 -19.17
N GLU A 76 14.99 -10.46 -19.46
CA GLU A 76 14.69 -10.00 -20.82
C GLU A 76 15.90 -9.37 -21.54
N ALA A 77 17.03 -9.16 -20.83
CA ALA A 77 18.21 -8.51 -21.38
C ALA A 77 19.25 -9.49 -21.98
N GLN A 78 18.94 -10.79 -22.09
CA GLN A 78 19.80 -11.81 -22.72
C GLN A 78 19.25 -12.34 -24.04
#